data_AF-A0A8J4RSC4-F1
#
_entry.id   AF-A0A8J4RSC4-F1
#
_cell.length_a   1.000
_cell.length_b   1.000
_cell.length_c   1.000
_cell.angle_alpha   90.00
_cell.angle_beta   90.00
_cell.angle_gamma   90.00
#
_symmetry.space_group_name_H-M   'P 1'
#
loop_
_entity.id
_entity.type
_entity.pdbx_description
1 polymer ?
#
loop_
_entity_poly.entity_id
_entity_poly.type
_entity_poly.pdbx_seq_one_letter_code
_entity_poly.pdbx_strand_id
1 'polypeptide(L)'
;MEGTGVEAEGQGEMNGDQEILGPCMSSYVDQESTESHKYYLARRTVLEMIKDRGYSVPTSEIELSLQDFRAIHGQTPDIERLRLSATHRTDPLKRILVIFCGPSMVKVNSIRLITSQIANKETLSGLILIVQNHITNQALKAVDILPFKVEIFQITDMLVNITKHVLKPKHRVLTDQEKQRLLKKYNIDEKQLPRMLQKDAIARYFALEKGQVVKVTYGGEITQSHKKKKFRPSHIQKHLKLSKLKNVLTLERKGMSESEAKSGGSDATRISDVEKWLAARFGDAGKEVPDFEYTPRSVSYLHNLITISEAKEKSADILAKDFRRKAAEYRSQAARIREILESVGLAQESLPSNVVGSAQVLANVSNLLNIRDTELSSFLVAMGDISLRKTGVEEKRAKVQKESKILLDFTRKAISRLTYLKRTLAQLEDDVAPCEAQMENWKTNLQVMAAKERQYLQQCANYKSVLNRVGYAPDISHGMLVEMDEHRKELEKKTKPILETLRSYQDLPPDKALAALAIEDKKRQYAAAEKYLEDVLHSALSTSE
;
A
#
# COMPACT_ATOMS: atom_id res chain seq x y z
N MET A 1 36.68 39.58 -39.24
CA MET A 1 37.86 40.44 -39.10
C MET A 1 37.79 41.02 -37.71
N GLU A 2 38.24 40.24 -36.74
CA GLU A 2 39.65 40.16 -36.27
C GLU A 2 39.94 41.28 -35.27
N GLY A 3 40.43 40.88 -34.11
CA GLY A 3 40.75 41.78 -33.01
C GLY A 3 40.95 41.04 -31.70
N THR A 4 41.88 40.07 -31.72
CA THR A 4 42.48 39.43 -30.55
C THR A 4 43.17 40.44 -29.64
N GLY A 5 42.97 40.32 -28.32
CA GLY A 5 43.75 40.98 -27.29
C GLY A 5 44.08 39.99 -26.18
N VAL A 6 45.32 39.50 -26.20
CA VAL A 6 45.96 38.70 -25.15
C VAL A 6 46.65 39.69 -24.22
N GLU A 7 46.41 39.61 -22.92
CA GLU A 7 47.34 40.13 -21.91
C GLU A 7 47.53 39.10 -20.79
N ALA A 8 48.79 38.81 -20.54
CA ALA A 8 49.31 37.86 -19.58
C ALA A 8 49.87 38.60 -18.36
N GLU A 9 49.71 37.95 -17.20
CA GLU A 9 50.53 38.00 -15.98
C GLU A 9 50.89 39.36 -15.35
N GLY A 10 50.29 39.59 -14.17
CA GLY A 10 50.89 40.35 -13.08
C GLY A 10 50.91 39.50 -11.82
N GLN A 11 52.05 38.91 -11.50
CA GLN A 11 52.36 38.33 -10.19
C GLN A 11 52.51 39.47 -9.17
N GLY A 12 51.72 39.42 -8.11
CA GLY A 12 51.87 40.26 -6.93
C GLY A 12 51.84 39.37 -5.68
N GLU A 13 53.02 39.02 -5.18
CA GLU A 13 53.20 38.44 -3.86
C GLU A 13 52.80 39.49 -2.80
N MET A 14 51.73 39.23 -2.07
CA MET A 14 51.41 39.90 -0.81
C MET A 14 51.25 38.80 0.24
N ASN A 15 52.33 38.56 0.98
CA ASN A 15 52.31 37.81 2.23
C ASN A 15 51.50 38.62 3.26
N GLY A 16 50.21 38.29 3.36
CA GLY A 16 49.39 38.60 4.52
C GLY A 16 48.88 37.28 5.08
N ASP A 17 49.09 37.05 6.38
CA ASP A 17 48.53 35.92 7.11
C ASP A 17 47.00 35.94 7.00
N GLN A 18 46.50 35.29 5.96
CA GLN A 18 45.08 35.18 5.66
C GLN A 18 44.58 34.01 6.49
N GLU A 19 43.95 34.31 7.62
CA GLU A 19 43.08 33.36 8.31
C GLU A 19 42.21 32.68 7.25
N ILE A 20 42.39 31.37 7.10
CA ILE A 20 41.63 30.55 6.16
C ILE A 20 40.19 30.54 6.67
N LEU A 21 39.42 31.57 6.28
CA LEU A 21 37.98 31.61 6.40
C LEU A 21 37.46 30.34 5.73
N GLY A 22 36.86 29.46 6.54
CA GLY A 22 36.33 28.20 6.07
C GLY A 22 35.41 28.38 4.86
N PRO A 23 35.31 27.39 3.96
CA PRO A 23 34.57 27.54 2.71
C PRO A 23 33.14 28.03 2.99
N CYS A 24 32.76 29.17 2.41
CA CYS A 24 31.40 29.72 2.54
C CYS A 24 30.36 28.69 2.06
N MET A 25 29.14 28.69 2.61
CA MET A 25 28.07 27.76 2.20
C MET A 25 27.83 27.72 0.68
N SER A 26 28.13 28.80 -0.05
CA SER A 26 28.09 28.87 -1.52
C SER A 26 29.12 27.96 -2.21
N SER A 27 30.26 27.68 -1.59
CA SER A 27 31.29 26.77 -2.10
C SER A 27 30.87 25.28 -2.00
N TYR A 28 29.90 24.95 -1.15
CA TYR A 28 29.27 23.63 -1.09
C TYR A 28 28.13 23.47 -2.10
N VAL A 29 27.70 24.56 -2.75
CA VAL A 29 26.69 24.52 -3.80
C VAL A 29 27.39 24.16 -5.10
N ASP A 30 27.25 22.90 -5.48
CA ASP A 30 27.65 22.38 -6.78
C ASP A 30 26.95 23.15 -7.91
N GLN A 31 27.72 23.92 -8.69
CA GLN A 31 27.22 24.75 -9.79
C GLN A 31 26.97 23.95 -11.09
N GLU A 32 27.33 22.66 -11.10
CA GLU A 32 27.30 21.83 -12.30
C GLU A 32 25.98 21.04 -12.44
N SER A 33 25.98 19.99 -13.28
CA SER A 33 24.77 19.23 -13.64
C SER A 33 24.12 18.57 -12.41
N THR A 34 22.89 18.99 -12.12
CA THR A 34 22.07 18.41 -11.06
C THR A 34 21.71 16.94 -11.31
N GLU A 35 21.68 16.49 -12.57
CA GLU A 35 21.41 15.08 -12.91
C GLU A 35 22.61 14.19 -12.56
N SER A 36 23.85 14.60 -12.86
CA SER A 36 25.04 13.81 -12.49
C SER A 36 25.16 13.66 -10.98
N HIS A 37 24.83 14.71 -10.22
CA HIS A 37 24.78 14.67 -8.76
C HIS A 37 23.73 13.65 -8.24
N LYS A 38 22.52 13.64 -8.81
CA LYS A 38 21.47 12.67 -8.42
C LYS A 38 21.91 11.22 -8.64
N TYR A 39 22.45 10.91 -9.82
CA TYR A 39 22.94 9.57 -10.13
C TYR A 39 24.13 9.17 -9.26
N TYR A 40 25.05 10.10 -8.98
CA TYR A 40 26.15 9.91 -8.05
C TYR A 40 25.66 9.49 -6.65
N LEU A 41 24.76 10.27 -6.05
CA LEU A 41 24.21 9.97 -4.72
C LEU A 41 23.46 8.64 -4.70
N ALA A 42 22.61 8.41 -5.70
CA ALA A 42 21.85 7.17 -5.81
C ALA A 42 22.78 5.95 -5.96
N ARG A 43 23.80 6.02 -6.83
CA ARG A 43 24.80 4.95 -7.02
C ARG A 43 25.56 4.68 -5.74
N ARG A 44 26.01 5.71 -5.02
CA ARG A 44 26.71 5.56 -3.74
C ARG A 44 25.83 4.89 -2.69
N THR A 45 24.59 5.33 -2.51
CA THR A 45 23.64 4.72 -1.56
C THR A 45 23.37 3.26 -1.90
N VAL A 46 23.30 2.91 -3.18
CA VAL A 46 23.05 1.54 -3.62
C VAL A 46 24.27 0.65 -3.39
N LEU A 47 25.49 1.15 -3.63
CA LEU A 47 26.73 0.45 -3.30
C LEU A 47 26.83 0.18 -1.80
N GLU A 48 26.48 1.16 -0.96
CA GLU A 48 26.37 0.98 0.49
C GLU A 48 25.31 -0.08 0.86
N MET A 49 24.13 -0.01 0.24
CA MET A 49 23.04 -0.95 0.49
C MET A 49 23.43 -2.40 0.14
N ILE A 50 24.03 -2.63 -1.03
CA ILE A 50 24.45 -3.99 -1.41
C ILE A 50 25.63 -4.47 -0.54
N LYS A 51 26.53 -3.57 -0.11
CA LYS A 51 27.59 -3.89 0.86
C LYS A 51 27.01 -4.32 2.21
N ASP A 52 26.00 -3.60 2.71
CA ASP A 52 25.28 -3.92 3.96
C ASP A 52 24.49 -5.22 3.86
N ARG A 53 24.01 -5.58 2.67
CA ARG A 53 23.37 -6.88 2.38
C ARG A 53 24.34 -8.06 2.30
N GLY A 54 25.65 -7.84 2.42
CA GLY A 54 26.64 -8.92 2.43
C GLY A 54 27.37 -9.14 1.09
N TYR A 55 27.13 -8.32 0.07
CA TYR A 55 27.82 -8.43 -1.22
C TYR A 55 29.21 -7.79 -1.19
N SER A 56 30.12 -8.33 -2.01
CA SER A 56 31.48 -7.82 -2.16
C SER A 56 31.45 -6.54 -2.99
N VAL A 57 31.80 -5.42 -2.35
CA VAL A 57 31.91 -4.11 -3.00
C VAL A 57 33.20 -3.45 -2.51
N PRO A 58 34.09 -3.03 -3.42
CA PRO A 58 35.28 -2.27 -3.06
C PRO A 58 34.93 -0.95 -2.36
N THR A 59 35.64 -0.61 -1.29
CA THR A 59 35.42 0.67 -0.60
C THR A 59 35.77 1.87 -1.49
N SER A 60 36.73 1.72 -2.40
CA SER A 60 37.10 2.73 -3.40
C SER A 60 35.94 3.15 -4.31
N GLU A 61 35.00 2.24 -4.61
CA GLU A 61 33.81 2.58 -5.40
C GLU A 61 32.78 3.39 -4.62
N ILE A 62 32.73 3.23 -3.29
CA ILE A 62 31.81 3.95 -2.41
C ILE A 62 32.33 5.35 -2.10
N GLU A 63 33.64 5.47 -1.94
CA GLU A 63 34.34 6.72 -1.59
C GLU A 63 34.74 7.56 -2.80
N LEU A 64 34.37 7.12 -4.01
CA LEU A 64 34.55 7.89 -5.25
C LEU A 64 33.99 9.30 -5.08
N SER A 65 34.77 10.33 -5.44
CA SER A 65 34.31 11.71 -5.36
C SER A 65 33.31 12.04 -6.47
N LEU A 66 32.53 13.12 -6.30
CA LEU A 66 31.61 13.58 -7.35
C LEU A 66 32.37 14.01 -8.62
N GLN A 67 33.58 14.59 -8.46
CA GLN A 67 34.42 15.02 -9.57
C GLN A 67 34.93 13.80 -10.36
N ASP A 68 35.42 12.76 -9.68
CA ASP A 68 35.87 11.53 -10.33
C ASP A 68 34.71 10.80 -11.00
N PHE A 69 33.54 10.78 -10.36
CA PHE A 69 32.33 10.22 -10.97
C PHE A 69 31.99 10.93 -12.28
N ARG A 70 32.08 12.26 -12.34
CA ARG A 70 31.86 13.05 -13.56
C ARG A 70 32.96 12.83 -14.60
N ALA A 71 34.21 12.63 -14.18
CA ALA A 71 35.29 12.28 -15.10
C ALA A 71 35.04 10.93 -15.81
N ILE A 72 34.49 9.95 -15.09
CA ILE A 72 34.22 8.60 -15.61
C ILE A 72 32.91 8.55 -16.43
N HIS A 73 31.84 9.17 -15.91
CA HIS A 73 30.48 9.03 -16.47
C HIS A 73 29.99 10.25 -17.25
N GLY A 74 30.69 11.39 -17.19
CA GLY A 74 30.30 12.65 -17.82
C GLY A 74 29.29 13.47 -17.02
N GLN A 75 29.01 14.68 -17.49
CA GLN A 75 28.03 15.59 -16.87
C GLN A 75 26.57 15.18 -17.08
N THR A 76 26.30 14.41 -18.14
CA THR A 76 25.04 13.71 -18.39
C THR A 76 25.34 12.22 -18.44
N PRO A 77 25.22 11.52 -17.29
CA PRO A 77 25.64 10.13 -17.20
C PRO A 77 24.92 9.24 -18.20
N ASP A 78 25.68 8.45 -18.95
CA ASP A 78 25.12 7.34 -19.70
C ASP A 78 24.61 6.28 -18.71
N ILE A 79 23.28 6.16 -18.63
CA ILE A 79 22.56 5.30 -17.69
C ILE A 79 22.97 3.83 -17.86
N GLU A 80 23.33 3.39 -19.08
CA GLU A 80 23.74 2.01 -19.31
C GLU A 80 25.08 1.68 -18.67
N ARG A 81 25.98 2.66 -18.55
CA ARG A 81 27.29 2.52 -17.88
C ARG A 81 27.22 2.56 -16.36
N LEU A 82 26.07 2.89 -15.78
CA LEU A 82 25.86 2.90 -14.33
C LEU A 82 25.48 1.53 -13.75
N ARG A 83 25.39 0.49 -14.59
CA ARG A 83 25.06 -0.88 -14.16
C ARG A 83 26.10 -1.40 -13.17
N LEU A 84 25.63 -2.07 -12.12
CA LEU A 84 26.47 -2.68 -11.10
C LEU A 84 26.18 -4.17 -11.01
N SER A 85 27.22 -4.99 -10.85
CA SER A 85 27.07 -6.39 -10.49
C SER A 85 28.00 -6.74 -9.34
N ALA A 86 27.48 -7.45 -8.33
CA ALA A 86 28.28 -7.89 -7.19
C ALA A 86 27.95 -9.35 -6.83
N THR A 87 28.96 -10.06 -6.34
CA THR A 87 28.84 -11.43 -5.82
C THR A 87 28.76 -11.40 -4.29
N HIS A 88 28.06 -12.36 -3.70
CA HIS A 88 27.92 -12.43 -2.25
C HIS A 88 29.22 -12.89 -1.59
N ARG A 89 29.63 -12.28 -0.48
CA ARG A 89 30.94 -12.56 0.16
C ARG A 89 31.09 -14.01 0.63
N THR A 90 30.01 -14.63 1.09
CA THR A 90 30.04 -16.01 1.61
C THR A 90 29.50 -17.05 0.63
N ASP A 91 28.86 -16.62 -0.46
CA ASP A 91 28.16 -17.52 -1.38
C ASP A 91 28.39 -17.07 -2.83
N PRO A 92 29.46 -17.55 -3.48
CA PRO A 92 29.84 -17.12 -4.83
C PRO A 92 28.78 -17.37 -5.90
N LEU A 93 27.83 -18.28 -5.66
CA LEU A 93 26.72 -18.56 -6.57
C LEU A 93 25.65 -17.47 -6.54
N LYS A 94 25.62 -16.65 -5.48
CA LYS A 94 24.67 -15.55 -5.36
C LYS A 94 25.22 -14.27 -5.97
N ARG A 95 24.65 -13.86 -7.10
CA ARG A 95 24.94 -12.57 -7.74
C ARG A 95 23.75 -11.63 -7.67
N ILE A 96 24.02 -10.34 -7.47
CA ILE A 96 23.04 -9.25 -7.59
C ILE A 96 23.42 -8.35 -8.76
N LEU A 97 22.41 -7.92 -9.51
CA LEU A 97 22.54 -6.96 -10.60
C LEU A 97 21.72 -5.72 -10.29
N VAL A 98 22.27 -4.54 -10.51
CA VAL A 98 21.61 -3.25 -10.36
C VAL A 98 21.58 -2.57 -11.72
N ILE A 99 20.39 -2.13 -12.13
CA ILE A 99 20.19 -1.41 -13.38
C ILE A 99 19.45 -0.10 -13.09
N PHE A 100 20.01 0.99 -13.60
CA PHE A 100 19.36 2.28 -13.62
C PHE A 100 18.48 2.39 -14.87
N CYS A 101 17.26 2.88 -14.70
CA CYS A 101 16.34 3.20 -15.78
C CYS A 101 16.32 4.71 -15.97
N GLY A 102 16.33 5.16 -17.22
CA GLY A 102 16.35 6.58 -17.56
C GLY A 102 15.07 7.36 -17.17
N PRO A 103 15.01 8.65 -17.55
CA PRO A 103 13.93 9.56 -17.14
C PRO A 103 12.57 9.23 -17.78
N SER A 104 12.56 8.40 -18.83
CA SER A 104 11.33 7.99 -19.52
C SER A 104 10.54 6.97 -18.69
N MET A 105 9.22 6.95 -18.91
CA MET A 105 8.33 5.96 -18.29
C MET A 105 8.75 4.54 -18.68
N VAL A 106 8.87 3.66 -17.68
CA VAL A 106 9.29 2.27 -17.90
C VAL A 106 8.11 1.44 -18.44
N LYS A 107 8.19 1.12 -19.74
CA LYS A 107 7.22 0.30 -20.47
C LYS A 107 7.65 -1.17 -20.51
N VAL A 108 6.72 -2.05 -20.92
CA VAL A 108 6.95 -3.51 -21.02
C VAL A 108 8.18 -3.84 -21.90
N ASN A 109 8.35 -3.14 -23.01
CA ASN A 109 9.47 -3.39 -23.94
C ASN A 109 10.82 -3.12 -23.28
N SER A 110 10.92 -2.12 -22.40
CA SER A 110 12.14 -1.83 -21.64
C SER A 110 12.50 -2.98 -20.70
N ILE A 111 11.51 -3.55 -20.00
CA ILE A 111 11.73 -4.73 -19.14
C ILE A 111 12.15 -5.95 -19.96
N ARG A 112 11.53 -6.17 -21.13
CA ARG A 112 11.91 -7.26 -22.05
C ARG A 112 13.35 -7.10 -22.55
N LEU A 113 13.76 -5.89 -22.92
CA LEU A 113 15.13 -5.58 -23.35
C LEU A 113 16.14 -5.80 -22.22
N ILE A 114 15.83 -5.34 -21.01
CA ILE A 114 16.66 -5.59 -19.83
C ILE A 114 16.82 -7.10 -19.62
N THR A 115 15.72 -7.84 -19.72
CA THR A 115 15.70 -9.30 -19.51
C THR A 115 16.48 -10.06 -20.59
N SER A 116 16.50 -9.58 -21.84
CA SER A 116 17.27 -10.22 -22.92
C SER A 116 18.77 -9.97 -22.79
N GLN A 117 19.18 -8.83 -22.23
CA GLN A 117 20.59 -8.50 -21.99
C GLN A 117 21.21 -9.24 -20.79
N ILE A 118 20.40 -9.87 -19.95
CA ILE A 118 20.89 -10.68 -18.82
C ILE A 118 21.28 -12.06 -19.36
N ALA A 119 22.57 -12.24 -19.66
CA ALA A 119 23.12 -13.50 -20.19
C ALA A 119 23.03 -14.68 -19.19
N ASN A 120 23.37 -14.46 -17.91
CA ASN A 120 23.49 -15.53 -16.91
C ASN A 120 22.33 -15.52 -15.91
N LYS A 121 21.11 -15.80 -16.40
CA LYS A 121 19.88 -15.75 -15.58
C LYS A 121 19.88 -16.73 -14.40
N GLU A 122 20.56 -17.86 -14.54
CA GLU A 122 20.57 -18.94 -13.53
C GLU A 122 21.41 -18.60 -12.29
N THR A 123 22.44 -17.78 -12.45
CA THR A 123 23.31 -17.33 -11.33
C THR A 123 22.81 -16.04 -10.66
N LEU A 124 21.74 -15.43 -11.19
CA LEU A 124 21.23 -14.15 -10.70
C LEU A 124 20.23 -14.39 -9.58
N SER A 125 20.62 -14.07 -8.35
CA SER A 125 19.74 -14.22 -7.18
C SER A 125 18.78 -13.05 -7.01
N GLY A 126 19.15 -11.87 -7.51
CA GLY A 126 18.29 -10.70 -7.42
C GLY A 126 18.64 -9.60 -8.41
N LEU A 127 17.62 -8.86 -8.83
CA LEU A 127 17.72 -7.69 -9.69
C LEU A 127 17.17 -6.47 -8.96
N ILE A 128 17.95 -5.38 -8.91
CA ILE A 128 17.50 -4.09 -8.40
C ILE A 128 17.31 -3.14 -9.58
N LEU A 129 16.10 -2.63 -9.74
CA LEU A 129 15.75 -1.62 -10.74
C LEU A 129 15.58 -0.26 -10.07
N ILE A 130 16.41 0.71 -10.46
CA ILE A 130 16.31 2.08 -9.96
C ILE A 130 15.63 2.91 -11.03
N VAL A 131 14.42 3.38 -10.75
CA VAL A 131 13.57 4.09 -11.71
C VAL A 131 13.49 5.59 -11.37
N GLN A 132 13.63 6.45 -12.38
CA GLN A 132 13.45 7.89 -12.21
C GLN A 132 11.98 8.30 -12.35
N ASN A 133 11.23 7.62 -13.22
CA ASN A 133 9.80 7.84 -13.44
C ASN A 133 8.99 6.58 -13.07
N HIS A 134 7.66 6.67 -13.12
CA HIS A 134 6.79 5.55 -12.79
C HIS A 134 6.92 4.40 -13.79
N ILE A 135 6.72 3.18 -13.29
CA ILE A 135 6.63 1.96 -14.08
C ILE A 135 5.16 1.64 -14.38
N THR A 136 4.87 1.26 -15.62
CA THR A 136 3.52 0.90 -16.04
C THR A 136 3.04 -0.41 -15.39
N ASN A 137 1.73 -0.55 -15.14
CA ASN A 137 1.16 -1.79 -14.57
C ASN A 137 1.43 -3.04 -15.44
N GLN A 138 1.48 -2.89 -16.76
CA GLN A 138 1.85 -3.98 -17.65
C GLN A 138 3.32 -4.39 -17.46
N ALA A 139 4.22 -3.42 -17.27
CA ALA A 139 5.63 -3.70 -17.00
C ALA A 139 5.83 -4.37 -15.63
N LEU A 140 5.07 -3.96 -14.60
CA LEU A 140 5.06 -4.63 -13.30
C LEU A 140 4.67 -6.11 -13.43
N LYS A 141 3.60 -6.42 -14.17
CA LYS A 141 3.21 -7.82 -14.44
C LYS A 141 4.30 -8.60 -15.17
N ALA A 142 5.07 -7.97 -16.06
CA ALA A 142 6.19 -8.61 -16.75
C ALA A 142 7.37 -8.89 -15.81
N VAL A 143 7.60 -8.02 -14.82
CA VAL A 143 8.62 -8.22 -13.77
C VAL A 143 8.27 -9.40 -12.87
N ASP A 144 6.99 -9.57 -12.52
CA ASP A 144 6.52 -10.67 -11.65
C ASP A 144 6.70 -12.08 -12.27
N ILE A 145 6.88 -12.16 -13.59
CA ILE A 145 7.08 -13.42 -14.33
C ILE A 145 8.57 -13.86 -14.29
N LEU A 146 9.48 -12.98 -13.89
CA LEU A 146 10.91 -13.29 -13.90
C LEU A 146 11.27 -14.38 -12.86
N PRO A 147 12.23 -15.27 -13.16
CA PRO A 147 12.56 -16.42 -12.30
C PRO A 147 13.33 -16.04 -11.03
N PHE A 148 13.77 -14.78 -10.92
CA PHE A 148 14.53 -14.24 -9.79
C PHE A 148 13.83 -13.03 -9.19
N LYS A 149 14.16 -12.72 -7.93
CA LYS A 149 13.53 -11.63 -7.18
C LYS A 149 13.92 -10.27 -7.76
N VAL A 150 12.93 -9.44 -8.07
CA VAL A 150 13.15 -8.07 -8.55
C VAL A 150 12.68 -7.06 -7.52
N GLU A 151 13.56 -6.12 -7.16
CA GLU A 151 13.26 -5.01 -6.27
C GLU A 151 13.30 -3.69 -7.05
N ILE A 152 12.23 -2.91 -6.95
CA ILE A 152 12.13 -1.62 -7.64
C ILE A 152 12.27 -0.51 -6.60
N PHE A 153 13.16 0.45 -6.85
CA PHE A 153 13.36 1.65 -6.04
C PHE A 153 13.21 2.90 -6.90
N GLN A 154 12.60 3.95 -6.35
CA GLN A 154 12.68 5.25 -7.00
C GLN A 154 14.06 5.86 -6.75
N ILE A 155 14.61 6.56 -7.74
CA ILE A 155 15.90 7.24 -7.58
C ILE A 155 15.88 8.24 -6.42
N THR A 156 14.72 8.88 -6.18
CA THR A 156 14.47 9.81 -5.07
C THR A 156 14.64 9.14 -3.71
N ASP A 157 14.26 7.86 -3.57
CA ASP A 157 14.43 7.08 -2.33
C ASP A 157 15.92 6.79 -2.06
N MET A 158 16.77 6.82 -3.09
CA MET A 158 18.20 6.48 -3.01
C MET A 158 19.13 7.70 -2.86
N LEU A 159 18.61 8.93 -2.92
CA LEU A 159 19.43 10.13 -2.78
C LEU A 159 20.05 10.29 -1.39
N VAL A 160 19.43 9.69 -0.37
CA VAL A 160 19.90 9.74 1.02
C VAL A 160 19.84 8.34 1.61
N ASN A 161 20.98 7.86 2.14
CA ASN A 161 20.99 6.59 2.86
C ASN A 161 20.28 6.72 4.22
N ILE A 162 19.05 6.19 4.28
CA ILE A 162 18.19 6.22 5.47
C ILE A 162 18.81 5.54 6.70
N THR A 163 19.78 4.63 6.54
CA THR A 163 20.41 3.92 7.67
C THR A 163 21.41 4.78 8.42
N LYS A 164 21.94 5.83 7.78
CA LYS A 164 22.94 6.75 8.34
C LYS A 164 22.32 7.94 9.08
N HIS A 165 20.99 8.04 9.09
CA HIS A 165 20.30 9.15 9.75
C HIS A 165 20.44 9.07 11.27
N VAL A 166 20.75 10.20 11.93
CA VAL A 166 21.06 10.28 13.38
C VAL A 166 19.99 9.64 14.29
N LEU A 167 18.70 9.83 13.96
CA LEU A 167 17.58 9.27 14.73
C LEU A 167 17.31 7.78 14.47
N LYS A 168 18.04 7.12 13.57
CA LYS A 168 17.78 5.73 13.19
C LYS A 168 18.64 4.76 14.00
N PRO A 169 18.03 3.77 14.66
CA PRO A 169 18.79 2.75 15.38
C PRO A 169 19.52 1.83 14.41
N LYS A 170 20.54 1.13 14.90
CA LYS A 170 21.27 0.13 14.12
C LYS A 170 20.44 -1.15 13.97
N HIS A 171 20.30 -1.63 12.74
CA HIS A 171 19.55 -2.84 12.41
C HIS A 171 20.52 -3.94 11.99
N ARG A 172 20.36 -5.15 12.55
CA ARG A 172 21.14 -6.34 12.17
C ARG A 172 20.18 -7.52 11.96
N VAL A 173 20.24 -8.14 10.79
CA VAL A 173 19.48 -9.36 10.49
C VAL A 173 20.07 -10.51 11.31
N LEU A 174 19.21 -11.30 11.97
CA LEU A 174 19.63 -12.48 12.72
C LEU A 174 19.62 -13.72 11.83
N THR A 175 20.62 -14.58 12.02
CA THR A 175 20.63 -15.92 11.42
C THR A 175 19.56 -16.82 12.03
N ASP A 176 19.16 -17.89 11.34
CA ASP A 176 18.15 -18.82 11.86
C ASP A 176 18.56 -19.47 13.17
N GLN A 177 19.85 -19.76 13.35
CA GLN A 177 20.39 -20.27 14.61
C GLN A 177 20.31 -19.24 15.75
N GLU A 178 20.63 -17.97 15.49
CA GLU A 178 20.47 -16.89 16.48
C GLU A 178 18.99 -16.64 16.81
N LYS A 179 18.12 -16.71 15.81
CA LYS A 179 16.66 -16.60 15.96
C LYS A 179 16.13 -17.72 16.86
N GLN A 180 16.49 -18.98 16.61
CA GLN A 180 16.08 -20.10 17.46
C GLN A 180 16.61 -19.97 18.89
N ARG A 181 17.89 -19.59 19.06
CA ARG A 181 18.47 -19.31 20.40
C ARG A 181 17.71 -18.22 21.14
N LEU A 182 17.27 -17.18 20.43
CA LEU A 182 16.48 -16.09 20.99
C LEU A 182 15.10 -16.53 21.43
N LEU A 183 14.38 -17.30 20.61
CA LEU A 183 13.05 -17.81 20.95
C LEU A 183 13.12 -18.72 22.17
N LYS A 184 14.11 -19.62 22.22
CA LYS A 184 14.39 -20.47 23.38
C LYS A 184 14.74 -19.65 24.63
N LYS A 185 15.64 -18.67 24.51
CA LYS A 185 16.10 -17.85 25.64
C LYS A 185 14.97 -17.11 26.35
N TYR A 186 13.98 -16.63 25.62
CA TYR A 186 12.86 -15.87 26.18
C TYR A 186 11.57 -16.68 26.31
N ASN A 187 11.59 -17.97 25.94
CA ASN A 187 10.43 -18.86 25.89
C ASN A 187 9.21 -18.22 25.20
N ILE A 188 9.45 -17.63 24.03
CA ILE A 188 8.42 -16.93 23.25
C ILE A 188 8.20 -17.60 21.90
N ASP A 189 6.95 -17.58 21.46
CA ASP A 189 6.58 -17.97 20.11
C ASP A 189 6.90 -16.87 19.12
N GLU A 190 7.21 -17.25 17.87
CA GLU A 190 7.48 -16.25 16.84
C GLU A 190 6.31 -15.29 16.58
N LYS A 191 5.08 -15.64 16.98
CA LYS A 191 3.88 -14.80 16.81
C LYS A 191 3.84 -13.62 17.77
N GLN A 192 4.52 -13.73 18.91
CA GLN A 192 4.57 -12.74 19.99
C GLN A 192 5.61 -11.64 19.73
N LEU A 193 6.53 -11.84 18.77
CA LEU A 193 7.49 -10.81 18.38
C LEU A 193 6.78 -9.60 17.75
N PRO A 194 7.14 -8.36 18.13
CA PRO A 194 6.67 -7.13 17.50
C PRO A 194 6.86 -7.16 15.99
N ARG A 195 5.95 -6.56 15.22
CA ARG A 195 5.94 -6.71 13.76
C ARG A 195 6.53 -5.50 13.02
N MET A 196 7.14 -5.75 11.86
CA MET A 196 7.62 -4.78 10.88
C MET A 196 6.92 -5.03 9.54
N LEU A 197 6.48 -3.96 8.87
CA LEU A 197 5.77 -4.05 7.59
C LEU A 197 6.74 -4.36 6.45
N GLN A 198 6.27 -5.11 5.44
CA GLN A 198 7.04 -5.36 4.22
C GLN A 198 7.38 -4.09 3.44
N LYS A 199 6.50 -3.10 3.49
CA LYS A 199 6.68 -1.80 2.84
C LYS A 199 7.56 -0.83 3.63
N ASP A 200 8.02 -1.22 4.82
CA ASP A 200 8.92 -0.38 5.62
C ASP A 200 10.23 -0.13 4.86
N ALA A 201 10.73 1.10 4.90
CA ALA A 201 11.92 1.50 4.15
C ALA A 201 13.16 0.69 4.57
N ILE A 202 13.32 0.36 5.86
CA ILE A 202 14.42 -0.47 6.34
C ILE A 202 14.24 -1.92 5.90
N ALA A 203 13.00 -2.41 5.90
CA ALA A 203 12.72 -3.77 5.44
C ALA A 203 13.02 -3.94 3.94
N ARG A 204 12.69 -2.92 3.13
CA ARG A 204 13.11 -2.86 1.72
C ARG A 204 14.62 -2.73 1.58
N TYR A 205 15.27 -1.88 2.38
CA TYR A 205 16.73 -1.67 2.32
C TYR A 205 17.52 -2.98 2.51
N PHE A 206 17.15 -3.80 3.50
CA PHE A 206 17.80 -5.10 3.75
C PHE A 206 17.18 -6.29 2.99
N ALA A 207 16.21 -6.06 2.11
CA ALA A 207 15.46 -7.11 1.39
C ALA A 207 14.88 -8.21 2.29
N LEU A 208 14.36 -7.83 3.46
CA LEU A 208 13.89 -8.77 4.48
C LEU A 208 12.75 -9.65 3.96
N GLU A 209 12.82 -10.93 4.32
CA GLU A 209 11.82 -11.92 3.97
C GLU A 209 10.92 -12.28 5.15
N LYS A 210 9.78 -12.90 4.83
CA LYS A 210 8.78 -13.27 5.83
C LYS A 210 9.35 -14.29 6.80
N GLY A 211 9.28 -13.94 8.09
CA GLY A 211 9.77 -14.80 9.16
C GLY A 211 11.20 -14.49 9.62
N GLN A 212 11.94 -13.64 8.91
CA GLN A 212 13.22 -13.13 9.39
C GLN A 212 13.01 -12.17 10.57
N VAL A 213 14.01 -12.13 11.46
CA VAL A 213 14.00 -11.33 12.68
C VAL A 213 15.19 -10.38 12.64
N VAL A 214 14.92 -9.11 12.94
CA VAL A 214 15.94 -8.06 12.97
C VAL A 214 16.15 -7.62 14.42
N LYS A 215 17.43 -7.60 14.83
CA LYS A 215 17.86 -6.99 16.08
C LYS A 215 18.02 -5.50 15.87
N VAL A 216 17.33 -4.70 16.68
CA VAL A 216 17.42 -3.25 16.67
C VAL A 216 18.17 -2.79 17.91
N THR A 217 19.20 -1.96 17.72
CA THR A 217 20.07 -1.43 18.78
C THR A 217 19.99 0.09 18.79
N TYR A 218 19.62 0.67 19.93
CA TYR A 218 19.51 2.12 20.13
C TYR A 218 20.78 2.64 20.80
N GLY A 219 21.29 3.78 20.34
CA GLY A 219 22.56 4.37 20.81
C GLY A 219 22.41 5.51 21.81
N GLY A 220 21.23 5.72 22.40
CA GLY A 220 20.98 6.83 23.33
C GLY A 220 21.20 6.45 24.79
N GLU A 221 21.74 7.39 25.59
CA GLU A 221 22.00 7.26 27.04
C GLU A 221 20.76 6.83 27.85
N ILE A 222 19.56 7.14 27.37
CA ILE A 222 18.30 6.91 28.10
C ILE A 222 17.67 5.55 27.77
N THR A 223 18.14 4.81 26.75
CA THR A 223 17.50 3.55 26.32
C THR A 223 18.47 2.50 25.78
N GLN A 224 19.23 1.85 26.67
CA GLN A 224 19.81 0.52 26.37
C GLN A 224 18.76 -0.61 26.42
N SER A 225 17.56 -0.36 25.89
CA SER A 225 16.46 -1.34 25.88
C SER A 225 16.40 -2.04 24.51
N HIS A 226 16.77 -3.32 24.50
CA HIS A 226 16.77 -4.15 23.31
C HIS A 226 15.33 -4.48 22.87
N LYS A 227 14.88 -3.99 21.71
CA LYS A 227 13.59 -4.42 21.11
C LYS A 227 13.85 -5.16 19.79
N LYS A 228 13.26 -6.34 19.63
CA LYS A 228 13.44 -7.21 18.45
C LYS A 228 12.12 -7.29 17.69
N LYS A 229 12.17 -7.20 16.35
CA LYS A 229 10.96 -7.16 15.50
C LYS A 229 11.00 -8.25 14.41
N LYS A 230 9.83 -8.74 13.98
CA LYS A 230 9.57 -9.79 12.98
C LYS A 230 8.76 -9.26 11.79
N PHE A 231 9.00 -9.76 10.58
CA PHE A 231 8.32 -9.33 9.35
C PHE A 231 7.01 -10.09 9.01
N ARG A 232 5.97 -9.42 8.47
CA ARG A 232 4.75 -10.04 7.86
C ARG A 232 4.19 -9.24 6.66
N PRO A 233 3.51 -9.90 5.69
CA PRO A 233 2.82 -9.24 4.57
C PRO A 233 1.40 -8.76 4.94
N SER A 234 0.92 -7.74 4.23
CA SER A 234 -0.43 -7.16 4.37
C SER A 234 -1.47 -7.95 3.57
N HIS A 235 -2.46 -8.53 4.25
CA HIS A 235 -3.77 -8.86 3.69
C HIS A 235 -4.84 -8.23 4.57
N ILE A 236 -5.78 -7.56 3.93
CA ILE A 236 -6.95 -6.92 4.52
C ILE A 236 -7.88 -8.02 5.02
N GLN A 237 -8.29 -7.95 6.29
CA GLN A 237 -9.50 -8.63 6.74
C GLN A 237 -10.26 -7.73 7.72
N LYS A 238 -11.39 -7.24 7.23
CA LYS A 238 -12.45 -6.61 8.03
C LYS A 238 -12.92 -7.63 9.06
N HIS A 239 -13.05 -7.23 10.32
CA HIS A 239 -14.09 -7.76 11.17
C HIS A 239 -14.59 -6.68 12.13
N LEU A 240 -15.81 -6.27 11.82
CA LEU A 240 -16.80 -5.68 12.70
C LEU A 240 -16.98 -6.60 13.92
N LYS A 241 -16.93 -6.04 15.14
CA LYS A 241 -17.63 -6.55 16.33
C LYS A 241 -17.83 -5.40 17.31
N LEU A 242 -18.82 -4.56 16.99
CA LEU A 242 -19.69 -3.94 17.97
C LEU A 242 -20.81 -4.94 18.29
N SER A 243 -21.36 -4.85 19.50
CA SER A 243 -22.42 -5.69 20.09
C SER A 243 -21.96 -6.99 20.78
N LYS A 244 -21.54 -6.83 22.04
CA LYS A 244 -21.94 -7.68 23.18
C LYS A 244 -21.30 -7.09 24.44
N LEU A 245 -22.03 -6.17 25.07
CA LEU A 245 -22.06 -5.88 26.50
C LEU A 245 -23.02 -4.69 26.70
N LYS A 246 -24.32 -5.00 26.58
CA LYS A 246 -25.38 -4.21 27.21
C LYS A 246 -25.80 -5.00 28.45
N ASN A 247 -25.87 -4.28 29.57
CA ASN A 247 -26.62 -4.57 30.79
C ASN A 247 -26.05 -5.65 31.71
N VAL A 248 -25.24 -5.25 32.70
CA VAL A 248 -25.55 -5.39 34.14
C VAL A 248 -24.75 -4.28 34.87
N LEU A 249 -25.32 -3.73 35.95
CA LEU A 249 -24.71 -2.80 36.93
C LEU A 249 -24.99 -1.30 36.74
N THR A 250 -26.29 -0.96 36.69
CA THR A 250 -26.82 0.09 37.58
C THR A 250 -27.37 -0.59 38.83
N LEU A 251 -27.15 0.05 39.99
CA LEU A 251 -27.45 -0.38 41.37
C LEU A 251 -26.32 -1.17 42.05
N GLU A 252 -25.38 -0.44 42.65
CA GLU A 252 -25.00 -0.63 44.06
C GLU A 252 -24.19 0.57 44.53
N ARG A 253 -24.90 1.54 45.13
CA ARG A 253 -24.30 2.43 46.13
C ARG A 253 -24.48 1.73 47.47
N LYS A 254 -23.40 1.72 48.27
CA LYS A 254 -23.35 1.59 49.75
C LYS A 254 -23.08 0.17 50.27
N GLY A 255 -21.83 -0.07 50.69
CA GLY A 255 -21.42 -1.26 51.44
C GLY A 255 -19.91 -1.32 51.68
N MET A 256 -19.48 -0.96 52.89
CA MET A 256 -18.12 -0.91 53.43
C MET A 256 -17.21 -2.16 53.23
N SER A 257 -15.92 -1.85 53.12
CA SER A 257 -14.78 -2.35 53.93
C SER A 257 -13.68 -3.22 53.27
N GLU A 258 -12.46 -2.70 53.46
CA GLU A 258 -11.18 -3.38 53.69
C GLU A 258 -10.56 -4.23 52.58
N SER A 259 -9.64 -3.62 51.82
CA SER A 259 -8.18 -3.88 51.92
C SER A 259 -7.46 -3.35 50.67
N GLU A 260 -6.62 -2.33 50.83
CA GLU A 260 -5.40 -2.02 50.05
C GLU A 260 -4.89 -0.60 50.36
N ALA A 261 -4.67 -0.33 51.64
CA ALA A 261 -3.86 0.79 52.08
C ALA A 261 -2.38 0.41 51.92
N LYS A 262 -1.76 0.75 50.77
CA LYS A 262 -0.31 0.98 50.64
C LYS A 262 0.20 1.65 49.33
N SER A 263 -0.68 2.30 48.53
CA SER A 263 -0.25 3.22 47.46
C SER A 263 -1.03 4.54 47.38
N GLY A 264 -2.13 4.71 48.15
CA GLY A 264 -3.06 5.84 48.05
C GLY A 264 -2.54 7.21 48.53
N GLY A 265 -1.38 7.27 49.19
CA GLY A 265 -0.83 8.54 49.70
C GLY A 265 -0.27 9.48 48.62
N SER A 266 0.23 8.93 47.50
CA SER A 266 0.86 9.75 46.43
C SER A 266 -0.13 10.29 45.42
N ASP A 267 -1.28 9.65 45.23
CA ASP A 267 -2.26 10.11 44.25
C ASP A 267 -3.22 11.14 44.87
N ALA A 268 -3.54 11.02 46.17
CA ALA A 268 -4.34 12.02 46.87
C ALA A 268 -3.64 13.40 46.96
N THR A 269 -2.33 13.42 47.17
CA THR A 269 -1.53 14.66 47.16
C THR A 269 -1.49 15.29 45.77
N ARG A 270 -1.23 14.49 44.72
CA ARG A 270 -1.25 14.94 43.33
C ARG A 270 -2.61 15.49 42.89
N ILE A 271 -3.71 14.88 43.35
CA ILE A 271 -5.06 15.38 43.08
C ILE A 271 -5.26 16.76 43.74
N SER A 272 -4.87 16.91 45.01
CA SER A 272 -4.98 18.20 45.71
C SER A 272 -4.15 19.30 45.06
N ASP A 273 -2.94 18.99 44.60
CA ASP A 273 -2.07 19.95 43.89
C ASP A 273 -2.68 20.36 42.54
N VAL A 274 -3.31 19.42 41.83
CA VAL A 274 -4.03 19.69 40.57
C VAL A 274 -5.26 20.56 40.81
N GLU A 275 -6.06 20.27 41.82
CA GLU A 275 -7.24 21.06 42.19
C GLU A 275 -6.86 22.50 42.55
N LYS A 276 -5.84 22.68 43.39
CA LYS A 276 -5.34 24.02 43.77
C LYS A 276 -4.83 24.80 42.56
N TRP A 277 -4.05 24.16 41.69
CA TRP A 277 -3.48 24.80 40.51
C TRP A 277 -4.56 25.21 39.50
N LEU A 278 -5.54 24.33 39.25
CA LEU A 278 -6.68 24.63 38.38
C LEU A 278 -7.53 25.76 38.97
N ALA A 279 -7.84 25.72 40.27
CA ALA A 279 -8.60 26.78 40.93
C ALA A 279 -7.90 28.14 40.85
N ALA A 280 -6.57 28.18 41.08
CA ALA A 280 -5.79 29.41 40.94
C ALA A 280 -5.83 29.94 39.49
N ARG A 281 -5.56 29.09 38.50
CA ARG A 281 -5.41 29.55 37.11
C ARG A 281 -6.73 29.91 36.43
N PHE A 282 -7.81 29.20 36.77
CA PHE A 282 -9.15 29.54 36.29
C PHE A 282 -9.75 30.71 37.09
N GLY A 283 -9.41 30.83 38.37
CA GLY A 283 -9.71 32.01 39.20
C GLY A 283 -9.12 33.30 38.62
N ASP A 284 -7.85 33.29 38.22
CA ASP A 284 -7.20 34.42 37.52
C ASP A 284 -7.92 34.82 36.22
N ALA A 285 -8.60 33.86 35.58
CA ALA A 285 -9.35 34.06 34.34
C ALA A 285 -10.84 34.34 34.55
N GLY A 286 -11.31 34.39 35.81
CA GLY A 286 -12.73 34.58 36.16
C GLY A 286 -13.65 33.46 35.66
N LYS A 287 -13.14 32.24 35.52
CA LYS A 287 -13.89 31.07 35.02
C LYS A 287 -13.94 29.97 36.07
N GLU A 288 -15.01 29.19 36.05
CA GLU A 288 -15.10 27.96 36.85
C GLU A 288 -14.27 26.84 36.21
N VAL A 289 -13.72 25.95 37.04
CA VAL A 289 -12.97 24.79 36.58
C VAL A 289 -13.96 23.81 35.93
N PRO A 290 -13.77 23.43 34.64
CA PRO A 290 -14.66 22.47 33.99
C PRO A 290 -14.63 21.11 34.67
N ASP A 291 -15.78 20.44 34.78
CA ASP A 291 -15.85 19.09 35.32
C ASP A 291 -15.04 18.11 34.46
N PHE A 292 -14.15 17.34 35.08
CA PHE A 292 -13.39 16.29 34.42
C PHE A 292 -13.24 15.05 35.32
N GLU A 293 -13.06 13.89 34.68
CA GLU A 293 -12.90 12.63 35.41
C GLU A 293 -11.49 12.51 36.03
N TYR A 294 -11.46 12.32 37.35
CA TYR A 294 -10.23 12.03 38.11
C TYR A 294 -9.81 10.57 37.92
N THR A 295 -9.28 10.26 36.74
CA THR A 295 -8.59 8.99 36.47
C THR A 295 -7.10 9.11 36.83
N PRO A 296 -6.42 8.04 37.26
CA PRO A 296 -4.97 8.08 37.55
C PRO A 296 -4.14 8.60 36.36
N ARG A 297 -4.61 8.37 35.13
CA ARG A 297 -3.99 8.85 33.90
C ARG A 297 -4.20 10.36 33.68
N SER A 298 -5.39 10.89 33.93
CA SER A 298 -5.66 12.34 33.79
C SER A 298 -4.94 13.14 34.87
N VAL A 299 -4.94 12.66 36.12
CA VAL A 299 -4.20 13.27 37.24
C VAL A 299 -2.70 13.30 36.97
N SER A 300 -2.11 12.19 36.51
CA SER A 300 -0.68 12.15 36.18
C SER A 300 -0.32 13.12 35.05
N TYR A 301 -1.19 13.25 34.05
CA TYR A 301 -0.99 14.19 32.94
C TYR A 301 -1.08 15.65 33.39
N LEU A 302 -2.09 15.99 34.19
CA LEU A 302 -2.28 17.34 34.74
C LEU A 302 -1.13 17.71 35.68
N HIS A 303 -0.71 16.80 36.55
CA HIS A 303 0.44 17.02 37.42
C HIS A 303 1.73 17.29 36.62
N ASN A 304 1.95 16.55 35.52
CA ASN A 304 3.08 16.83 34.62
C ASN A 304 2.98 18.22 33.97
N LEU A 305 1.77 18.65 33.59
CA LEU A 305 1.54 20.00 33.07
C LEU A 305 1.86 21.08 34.11
N ILE A 306 1.50 20.86 35.38
CA ILE A 306 1.81 21.76 36.50
C ILE A 306 3.32 21.92 36.63
N THR A 307 4.06 20.82 36.74
CA THR A 307 5.51 20.86 36.87
C THR A 307 6.18 21.59 35.71
N ILE A 308 5.72 21.35 34.47
CA ILE A 308 6.23 22.04 33.29
C ILE A 308 5.87 23.53 33.30
N SER A 309 4.65 23.87 33.70
CA SER A 309 4.18 25.25 33.77
C SER A 309 4.96 26.06 34.80
N GLU A 310 5.10 25.54 36.02
CA GLU A 310 5.84 26.20 37.10
C GLU A 310 7.31 26.38 36.76
N ALA A 311 7.95 25.37 36.15
CA ALA A 311 9.34 25.49 35.71
C ALA A 311 9.51 26.59 34.66
N LYS A 312 8.57 26.71 33.71
CA LYS A 312 8.57 27.77 32.69
C LYS A 312 8.30 29.15 33.30
N GLU A 313 7.36 29.25 34.23
CA GLU A 313 6.99 30.51 34.89
C GLU A 313 8.15 31.05 35.74
N LYS A 314 8.83 30.18 36.51
CA LYS A 314 10.07 30.53 37.22
C LYS A 314 11.16 31.02 36.27
N SER A 315 11.36 30.32 35.15
CA SER A 315 12.35 30.70 34.14
C SER A 315 12.03 32.07 33.51
N ALA A 316 10.75 32.33 33.23
CA ALA A 316 10.28 33.59 32.69
C ALA A 316 10.44 34.75 33.68
N ASP A 317 10.17 34.53 34.97
CA ASP A 317 10.35 35.55 36.01
C ASP A 317 11.83 35.94 36.19
N ILE A 318 12.74 34.96 36.19
CA ILE A 318 14.19 35.21 36.24
C ILE A 318 14.63 36.05 35.04
N LEU A 319 14.20 35.68 33.83
CA LEU A 319 14.51 36.41 32.60
C LEU A 319 13.93 37.85 32.63
N ALA A 320 12.71 38.02 33.11
CA ALA A 320 12.06 39.32 33.25
C ALA A 320 12.82 40.23 34.23
N LYS A 321 13.27 39.69 35.37
CA LYS A 321 14.10 40.42 36.34
C LYS A 321 15.44 40.84 35.74
N ASP A 322 16.11 39.94 35.02
CA ASP A 322 17.36 40.26 34.32
C ASP A 322 17.18 41.36 33.26
N PHE A 323 16.11 41.29 32.46
CA PHE A 323 15.81 42.34 31.48
C PHE A 323 15.48 43.68 32.13
N ARG A 324 14.75 43.70 33.24
CA ARG A 324 14.49 44.96 33.97
C ARG A 324 15.79 45.59 34.48
N ARG A 325 16.72 44.77 35.00
CA ARG A 325 18.03 45.23 35.45
C ARG A 325 18.85 45.80 34.29
N LYS A 326 18.99 45.05 33.19
CA LYS A 326 19.69 45.53 31.97
C LYS A 326 19.09 46.82 31.44
N ALA A 327 17.76 46.92 31.41
CA ALA A 327 17.09 48.15 30.99
C ALA A 327 17.40 49.34 31.91
N ALA A 328 17.55 49.12 33.22
CA ALA A 328 17.98 50.17 34.14
C ALA A 328 19.44 50.58 33.86
N GLU A 329 20.35 49.63 33.68
CA GLU A 329 21.76 49.88 33.33
C GLU A 329 21.89 50.68 32.02
N TYR A 330 21.16 50.30 30.97
CA TYR A 330 21.15 51.03 29.70
C TYR A 330 20.59 52.45 29.85
N ARG A 331 19.55 52.67 30.67
CA ARG A 331 19.03 54.02 30.95
C ARG A 331 20.06 54.88 31.68
N SER A 332 20.77 54.32 32.67
CA SER A 332 21.84 55.02 33.37
C SER A 332 23.00 55.37 32.45
N GLN A 333 23.42 54.45 31.57
CA GLN A 333 24.47 54.72 30.59
C GLN A 333 24.04 55.77 29.56
N ALA A 334 22.78 55.74 29.11
CA ALA A 334 22.24 56.75 28.20
C ALA A 334 22.22 58.15 28.85
N ALA A 335 21.88 58.24 30.15
CA ALA A 335 21.95 59.49 30.90
C ALA A 335 23.38 60.02 31.01
N ARG A 336 24.35 59.15 31.31
CA ARG A 336 25.77 59.51 31.35
C ARG A 336 26.29 60.03 29.99
N ILE A 337 25.95 59.35 28.89
CA ILE A 337 26.36 59.78 27.54
C ILE A 337 25.74 61.15 27.21
N ARG A 338 24.49 61.38 27.59
CA ARG A 338 23.82 62.67 27.41
C ARG A 338 24.55 63.80 28.14
N GLU A 339 24.91 63.60 29.40
CA GLU A 339 25.65 64.57 30.20
C GLU A 339 27.02 64.90 29.58
N ILE A 340 27.73 63.89 29.07
CA ILE A 340 28.99 64.10 28.34
C ILE A 340 28.76 64.94 27.07
N LEU A 341 27.74 64.63 26.27
CA LEU A 341 27.45 65.39 25.05
C LEU A 341 27.05 66.85 25.35
N GLU A 342 26.29 67.08 26.41
CA GLU A 342 25.96 68.42 26.90
C GLU A 342 27.21 69.20 27.30
N SER A 343 28.16 68.56 28.00
CA SER A 343 29.42 69.19 28.41
C SER A 343 30.33 69.61 27.23
N VAL A 344 30.21 68.92 26.08
CA VAL A 344 30.97 69.20 24.86
C VAL A 344 30.21 70.16 23.91
N GLY A 345 28.99 70.58 24.27
CA GLY A 345 28.16 71.47 23.46
C GLY A 345 27.41 70.77 22.31
N LEU A 346 27.38 69.43 22.31
CA LEU A 346 26.67 68.59 21.34
C LEU A 346 25.30 68.14 21.86
N ALA A 347 24.64 68.99 22.65
CA ALA A 347 23.28 68.73 23.11
C ALA A 347 22.31 68.62 21.92
N GLN A 348 21.23 67.86 22.06
CA GLN A 348 20.22 67.74 21.00
C GLN A 348 19.62 69.10 20.61
N GLU A 349 19.54 70.03 21.56
CA GLU A 349 19.02 71.38 21.39
C GLU A 349 19.96 72.31 20.62
N SER A 350 21.28 72.04 20.61
CA SER A 350 22.27 72.84 19.90
C SER A 350 22.49 72.38 18.45
N LEU A 351 21.91 71.25 18.04
CA LEU A 351 22.08 70.67 16.71
C LEU A 351 21.03 71.18 15.70
N PRO A 352 21.41 71.35 14.43
CA PRO A 352 20.45 71.63 13.36
C PRO A 352 19.36 70.55 13.23
N SER A 353 18.11 70.98 12.97
CA SER A 353 16.93 70.09 12.89
C SER A 353 17.08 68.91 11.90
N ASN A 354 17.76 69.13 10.77
CA ASN A 354 18.06 68.08 9.78
C ASN A 354 19.00 66.99 10.33
N VAL A 355 19.97 67.36 11.17
CA VAL A 355 20.91 66.42 11.80
C VAL A 355 20.18 65.59 12.86
N VAL A 356 19.35 66.24 13.68
CA VAL A 356 18.51 65.57 14.68
C VAL A 356 17.55 64.57 14.00
N GLY A 357 16.89 64.99 12.91
CA GLY A 357 16.00 64.12 12.15
C GLY A 357 16.71 62.88 11.59
N SER A 358 17.91 63.06 11.02
CA SER A 358 18.70 61.96 10.45
C SER A 358 19.17 60.96 11.53
N ALA A 359 19.66 61.46 12.67
CA ALA A 359 20.07 60.63 13.80
C ALA A 359 18.89 59.86 14.41
N GLN A 360 17.72 60.50 14.51
CA GLN A 360 16.50 59.84 15.00
C GLN A 360 16.06 58.71 14.08
N VAL A 361 16.11 58.90 12.75
CA VAL A 361 15.80 57.83 11.79
C VAL A 361 16.79 56.67 11.95
N LEU A 362 18.08 56.95 12.02
CA LEU A 362 19.11 55.93 12.21
C LEU A 362 18.91 55.13 13.50
N ALA A 363 18.60 55.80 14.62
CA ALA A 363 18.30 55.17 15.89
C ALA A 363 17.02 54.33 15.84
N ASN A 364 15.97 54.83 15.20
CA ASN A 364 14.70 54.11 15.03
C ASN A 364 14.89 52.84 14.19
N VAL A 365 15.62 52.92 13.08
CA VAL A 365 15.93 51.75 12.24
C VAL A 365 16.83 50.77 12.99
N SER A 366 17.83 51.23 13.73
CA SER A 366 18.70 50.36 14.57
C SER A 366 17.89 49.60 15.60
N ASN A 367 16.97 50.29 16.31
CA ASN A 367 16.08 49.68 17.29
C ASN A 367 15.13 48.66 16.66
N LEU A 368 14.58 48.97 15.47
CA LEU A 368 13.69 48.05 14.75
C LEU A 368 14.43 46.78 14.28
N LEU A 369 15.68 46.94 13.86
CA LEU A 369 16.56 45.84 13.45
C LEU A 369 17.23 45.13 14.64
N ASN A 370 17.05 45.67 15.86
CA ASN A 370 17.66 45.18 17.10
C ASN A 370 19.21 45.12 17.03
N ILE A 371 19.82 46.17 16.48
CA ILE A 371 21.27 46.34 16.35
C ILE A 371 21.78 47.21 17.49
N ARG A 372 22.99 46.94 17.98
CA ARG A 372 23.61 47.64 19.13
C ARG A 372 24.37 48.91 18.74
N ASP A 373 24.71 49.04 17.47
CA ASP A 373 25.63 50.05 16.93
C ASP A 373 25.11 50.54 15.57
N THR A 374 25.49 51.76 15.21
CA THR A 374 25.04 52.43 13.99
C THR A 374 26.01 52.23 12.82
N GLU A 375 26.81 51.16 12.84
CA GLU A 375 27.75 50.83 11.78
C GLU A 375 27.04 50.26 10.54
N LEU A 376 27.52 50.63 9.35
CA LEU A 376 26.96 50.17 8.08
C LEU A 376 27.00 48.64 7.94
N SER A 377 28.09 48.01 8.39
CA SER A 377 28.27 46.55 8.44
C SER A 377 27.12 45.87 9.20
N SER A 378 26.82 46.37 10.40
CA SER A 378 25.76 45.85 11.26
C SER A 378 24.37 45.99 10.62
N PHE A 379 24.10 47.10 9.92
CA PHE A 379 22.87 47.27 9.15
C PHE A 379 22.75 46.30 7.97
N LEU A 380 23.82 46.09 7.21
CA LEU A 380 23.82 45.17 6.06
C LEU A 380 23.56 43.73 6.50
N VAL A 381 24.18 43.28 7.60
CA VAL A 381 23.96 41.95 8.17
C VAL A 381 22.51 41.79 8.62
N ALA A 382 21.97 42.77 9.37
CA ALA A 382 20.58 42.70 9.84
C ALA A 382 19.56 42.70 8.69
N MET A 383 19.80 43.48 7.63
CA MET A 383 18.97 43.46 6.43
C MET A 383 19.05 42.13 5.68
N GLY A 384 20.25 41.53 5.60
CA GLY A 384 20.46 40.19 5.05
C GLY A 384 19.67 39.13 5.82
N ASP A 385 19.77 39.16 7.16
CA ASP A 385 19.05 38.24 8.05
C ASP A 385 17.54 38.39 7.94
N ILE A 386 17.02 39.62 7.84
CA ILE A 386 15.58 39.85 7.60
C ILE A 386 15.17 39.34 6.23
N SER A 387 15.97 39.56 5.20
CA SER A 387 15.70 39.08 3.85
C SER A 387 15.64 37.55 3.81
N LEU A 388 16.58 36.87 4.46
CA LEU A 388 16.59 35.41 4.60
C LEU A 388 15.41 34.89 5.42
N ARG A 389 15.05 35.57 6.52
CA ARG A 389 13.86 35.21 7.30
C ARG A 389 12.58 35.40 6.48
N LYS A 390 12.48 36.48 5.71
CA LYS A 390 11.35 36.75 4.82
C LYS A 390 11.19 35.65 3.78
N THR A 391 12.25 35.28 3.07
CA THR A 391 12.20 34.21 2.06
C THR A 391 11.84 32.86 2.68
N GLY A 392 12.39 32.53 3.86
CA GLY A 392 12.02 31.31 4.59
C GLY A 392 10.56 31.29 5.04
N VAL A 393 9.98 32.44 5.43
CA VAL A 393 8.55 32.56 5.76
C VAL A 393 7.69 32.43 4.50
N GLU A 394 8.10 33.04 3.39
CA GLU A 394 7.40 32.92 2.11
C GLU A 394 7.37 31.48 1.59
N GLU A 395 8.47 30.74 1.74
CA GLU A 395 8.54 29.31 1.39
C GLU A 395 7.58 28.48 2.26
N LYS A 396 7.59 28.69 3.58
CA LYS A 396 6.65 28.03 4.51
C LYS A 396 5.20 28.35 4.16
N ARG A 397 4.90 29.61 3.86
CA ARG A 397 3.57 30.06 3.43
C ARG A 397 3.16 29.37 2.13
N ALA A 398 4.05 29.28 1.16
CA ALA A 398 3.79 28.58 -0.11
C ALA A 398 3.52 27.09 0.11
N LYS A 399 4.26 26.43 1.02
CA LYS A 399 4.04 25.03 1.38
C LYS A 399 2.68 24.80 2.02
N VAL A 400 2.34 25.60 3.04
CA VAL A 400 1.02 25.52 3.71
C VAL A 400 -0.11 25.81 2.72
N GLN A 401 0.07 26.76 1.80
CA GLN A 401 -0.92 27.06 0.76
C GLN A 401 -1.14 25.86 -0.18
N LYS A 402 -0.07 25.15 -0.57
CA LYS A 402 -0.17 23.91 -1.38
C LYS A 402 -0.90 22.81 -0.62
N GLU A 403 -0.56 22.58 0.65
CA GLU A 403 -1.22 21.58 1.50
C GLU A 403 -2.71 21.90 1.70
N SER A 404 -3.05 23.17 1.96
CA SER A 404 -4.43 23.64 2.06
C SER A 404 -5.22 23.38 0.77
N LYS A 405 -4.63 23.66 -0.40
CA LYS A 405 -5.27 23.40 -1.70
C LYS A 405 -5.56 21.91 -1.90
N ILE A 406 -4.59 21.04 -1.58
CA ILE A 406 -4.76 19.59 -1.66
C ILE A 406 -5.88 19.12 -0.72
N LEU A 407 -5.90 19.64 0.51
CA LEU A 407 -6.92 19.29 1.49
C LEU A 407 -8.33 19.73 1.03
N LEU A 408 -8.46 20.92 0.46
CA LEU A 408 -9.72 21.41 -0.11
C LEU A 408 -10.21 20.50 -1.24
N ASP A 409 -9.33 20.01 -2.11
CA ASP A 409 -9.70 19.09 -3.18
C ASP A 409 -10.19 17.74 -2.62
N PHE A 410 -9.56 17.21 -1.56
CA PHE A 410 -10.06 16.03 -0.87
C PHE A 410 -11.42 16.26 -0.22
N THR A 411 -11.61 17.40 0.45
CA THR A 411 -12.89 17.77 1.06
C THR A 411 -14.00 17.88 0.01
N ARG A 412 -13.73 18.50 -1.15
CA ARG A 412 -14.70 18.56 -2.27
C ARG A 412 -15.08 17.16 -2.77
N LYS A 413 -14.10 16.28 -2.95
CA LYS A 413 -14.34 14.87 -3.36
C LYS A 413 -15.14 14.08 -2.32
N ALA A 414 -14.86 14.30 -1.03
CA ALA A 414 -15.60 13.67 0.05
C ALA A 414 -17.06 14.15 0.08
N ILE A 415 -17.29 15.46 -0.08
CA ILE A 415 -18.63 16.04 -0.15
C ILE A 415 -19.40 15.48 -1.35
N SER A 416 -18.81 15.43 -2.54
CA SER A 416 -19.51 14.89 -3.73
C SER A 416 -19.89 13.42 -3.53
N ARG A 417 -19.01 12.61 -2.92
CA ARG A 417 -19.31 11.22 -2.60
C ARG A 417 -20.40 11.08 -1.55
N LEU A 418 -20.38 11.92 -0.51
CA LEU A 418 -21.42 11.95 0.52
C LEU A 418 -22.78 12.30 -0.09
N THR A 419 -22.84 13.31 -0.96
CA THR A 419 -24.07 13.70 -1.65
C THR A 419 -24.61 12.58 -2.53
N TYR A 420 -23.74 11.87 -3.26
CA TYR A 420 -24.14 10.70 -4.04
C TYR A 420 -24.72 9.60 -3.15
N LEU A 421 -24.03 9.25 -2.05
CA LEU A 421 -24.49 8.22 -1.12
C LEU A 421 -25.83 8.60 -0.47
N LYS A 422 -26.04 9.87 -0.12
CA LYS A 422 -27.32 10.35 0.40
C LYS A 422 -28.46 10.17 -0.61
N ARG A 423 -28.22 10.47 -1.89
CA ARG A 423 -29.23 10.23 -2.95
C ARG A 423 -29.53 8.75 -3.14
N THR A 424 -28.51 7.90 -3.13
CA THR A 424 -28.70 6.44 -3.23
C THR A 424 -29.45 5.89 -2.03
N LEU A 425 -29.16 6.36 -0.82
CA LEU A 425 -29.87 5.95 0.38
C LEU A 425 -31.35 6.34 0.30
N ALA A 426 -31.66 7.58 -0.09
CA ALA A 426 -33.04 8.03 -0.27
C ALA A 426 -33.79 7.17 -1.31
N GLN A 427 -33.16 6.86 -2.46
CA GLN A 427 -33.76 5.97 -3.45
C GLN A 427 -34.04 4.58 -2.89
N LEU A 428 -33.09 4.00 -2.14
CA LEU A 428 -33.27 2.69 -1.54
C LEU A 428 -34.38 2.71 -0.48
N GLU A 429 -34.49 3.78 0.31
CA GLU A 429 -35.58 3.96 1.28
C GLU A 429 -36.94 4.03 0.58
N ASP A 430 -37.04 4.74 -0.55
CA ASP A 430 -38.26 4.79 -1.37
C ASP A 430 -38.60 3.42 -2.00
N ASP A 431 -37.60 2.62 -2.38
CA ASP A 431 -37.76 1.30 -3.00
C ASP A 431 -38.17 0.20 -2.00
N VAL A 432 -38.03 0.41 -0.68
CA VAL A 432 -38.38 -0.59 0.35
C VAL A 432 -39.89 -0.89 0.32
N ALA A 433 -40.73 0.14 0.35
CA ALA A 433 -42.19 -0.02 0.40
C ALA A 433 -42.78 -0.86 -0.76
N PRO A 434 -42.44 -0.62 -2.05
CA PRO A 434 -42.94 -1.45 -3.14
C PRO A 434 -42.39 -2.88 -3.08
N CYS A 435 -41.12 -3.07 -2.65
CA CYS A 435 -40.55 -4.41 -2.48
C CYS A 435 -41.27 -5.21 -1.38
N GLU A 436 -41.58 -4.59 -0.25
CA GLU A 436 -42.34 -5.21 0.83
C GLU A 436 -43.75 -5.60 0.39
N ALA A 437 -44.44 -4.70 -0.33
CA ALA A 437 -45.75 -4.99 -0.90
C ALA A 437 -45.72 -6.19 -1.88
N GLN A 438 -44.70 -6.26 -2.73
CA GLN A 438 -44.50 -7.38 -3.64
C GLN A 438 -44.21 -8.69 -2.88
N MET A 439 -43.41 -8.62 -1.82
CA MET A 439 -43.09 -9.79 -0.99
C MET A 439 -44.32 -10.33 -0.27
N GLU A 440 -45.19 -9.46 0.27
CA GLU A 440 -46.46 -9.89 0.86
C GLU A 440 -47.39 -10.49 -0.20
N ASN A 441 -47.43 -9.96 -1.42
CA ASN A 441 -48.19 -10.57 -2.52
C ASN A 441 -47.65 -11.96 -2.91
N TRP A 442 -46.33 -12.16 -2.93
CA TRP A 442 -45.77 -13.50 -3.17
C TRP A 442 -46.09 -14.47 -2.05
N LYS A 443 -46.07 -14.01 -0.81
CA LYS A 443 -46.43 -14.81 0.36
C LYS A 443 -47.90 -15.24 0.35
N THR A 444 -48.82 -14.34 -0.01
CA THR A 444 -50.24 -14.71 -0.16
C THR A 444 -50.43 -15.69 -1.33
N ASN A 445 -49.81 -15.45 -2.47
CA ASN A 445 -49.87 -16.37 -3.61
C ASN A 445 -49.29 -17.74 -3.28
N LEU A 446 -48.18 -17.81 -2.54
CA LEU A 446 -47.58 -19.07 -2.12
C LEU A 446 -48.51 -19.86 -1.20
N GLN A 447 -49.23 -19.20 -0.30
CA GLN A 447 -50.25 -19.84 0.53
C GLN A 447 -51.37 -20.43 -0.33
N VAL A 448 -51.83 -19.70 -1.35
CA VAL A 448 -52.84 -20.19 -2.31
C VAL A 448 -52.31 -21.38 -3.10
N MET A 449 -51.07 -21.32 -3.58
CA MET A 449 -50.45 -22.41 -4.34
C MET A 449 -50.29 -23.68 -3.48
N ALA A 450 -49.86 -23.53 -2.22
CA ALA A 450 -49.75 -24.65 -1.29
C ALA A 450 -51.12 -25.27 -0.97
N ALA A 451 -52.18 -24.45 -0.87
CA ALA A 451 -53.54 -24.96 -0.69
C ALA A 451 -54.01 -25.76 -1.92
N LYS A 452 -53.76 -25.25 -3.13
CA LYS A 452 -54.08 -25.95 -4.39
C LYS A 452 -53.28 -27.24 -4.56
N GLU A 453 -52.00 -27.25 -4.20
CA GLU A 453 -51.17 -28.46 -4.21
C GLU A 453 -51.80 -29.57 -3.35
N ARG A 454 -52.20 -29.25 -2.12
CA ARG A 454 -52.89 -30.20 -1.23
C ARG A 454 -54.19 -30.71 -1.85
N GLN A 455 -54.96 -29.82 -2.48
CA GLN A 455 -56.18 -30.19 -3.18
C GLN A 455 -55.89 -31.17 -4.34
N TYR A 456 -54.89 -30.90 -5.17
CA TYR A 456 -54.50 -31.78 -6.27
C TYR A 456 -53.98 -33.12 -5.78
N LEU A 457 -53.16 -33.14 -4.73
CA LEU A 457 -52.69 -34.39 -4.12
C LEU A 457 -53.86 -35.23 -3.61
N GLN A 458 -54.86 -34.61 -2.98
CA GLN A 458 -56.07 -35.29 -2.53
C GLN A 458 -56.88 -35.84 -3.71
N GLN A 459 -57.02 -35.07 -4.79
CA GLN A 459 -57.66 -35.54 -6.02
C GLN A 459 -56.90 -36.71 -6.66
N CYS A 460 -55.58 -36.63 -6.76
CA CYS A 460 -54.75 -37.73 -7.25
C CYS A 460 -54.90 -38.99 -6.38
N ALA A 461 -54.94 -38.85 -5.06
CA ALA A 461 -55.20 -39.97 -4.15
C ALA A 461 -56.58 -40.59 -4.38
N ASN A 462 -57.61 -39.75 -4.57
CA ASN A 462 -58.97 -40.21 -4.89
C ASN A 462 -59.01 -40.95 -6.23
N TYR A 463 -58.42 -40.39 -7.30
CA TYR A 463 -58.37 -41.06 -8.60
C TYR A 463 -57.58 -42.36 -8.55
N LYS A 464 -56.48 -42.42 -7.79
CA LYS A 464 -55.71 -43.65 -7.57
C LYS A 464 -56.55 -44.72 -6.86
N SER A 465 -57.34 -44.33 -5.86
CA SER A 465 -58.30 -45.23 -5.20
C SER A 465 -59.36 -45.76 -6.17
N VAL A 466 -59.93 -44.90 -7.02
CA VAL A 466 -60.91 -45.29 -8.05
C VAL A 466 -60.28 -46.24 -9.07
N LEU A 467 -59.08 -45.95 -9.58
CA LEU A 467 -58.36 -46.81 -10.52
C LEU A 467 -58.08 -48.20 -9.92
N ASN A 468 -57.64 -48.24 -8.65
CA ASN A 468 -57.45 -49.50 -7.94
C ASN A 468 -58.76 -50.28 -7.78
N ARG A 469 -59.89 -49.60 -7.51
CA ARG A 469 -61.21 -50.23 -7.40
C ARG A 469 -61.70 -50.82 -8.72
N VAL A 470 -61.37 -50.18 -9.84
CA VAL A 470 -61.71 -50.64 -11.20
C VAL A 470 -60.73 -51.72 -11.69
N GLY A 471 -59.69 -52.04 -10.91
CA GLY A 471 -58.69 -53.06 -11.29
C GLY A 471 -57.75 -52.59 -12.41
N TYR A 472 -57.58 -51.28 -12.59
CA TYR A 472 -56.69 -50.73 -13.60
C TYR A 472 -55.23 -51.07 -13.28
N ALA A 473 -54.59 -51.85 -14.16
CA ALA A 473 -53.16 -52.12 -14.12
C ALA A 473 -52.42 -51.15 -15.06
N PRO A 474 -51.20 -50.68 -14.70
CA PRO A 474 -50.38 -49.83 -15.57
C PRO A 474 -50.17 -50.37 -16.98
N ASP A 475 -50.27 -51.69 -17.15
CA ASP A 475 -50.12 -52.42 -18.42
C ASP A 475 -51.25 -52.11 -19.42
N ILE A 476 -52.40 -51.61 -18.95
CA ILE A 476 -53.56 -51.20 -19.77
C ILE A 476 -53.48 -49.71 -20.15
N SER A 477 -52.39 -49.02 -19.78
CA SER A 477 -52.14 -47.64 -20.23
C SER A 477 -52.03 -47.59 -21.74
N HIS A 478 -52.61 -46.56 -22.37
CA HIS A 478 -52.59 -46.40 -23.82
C HIS A 478 -51.17 -46.48 -24.40
N GLY A 479 -50.18 -45.88 -23.73
CA GLY A 479 -48.78 -45.96 -24.15
C GLY A 479 -48.24 -47.40 -24.15
N MET A 480 -48.49 -48.15 -23.06
CA MET A 480 -48.07 -49.54 -22.93
C MET A 480 -48.79 -50.45 -23.95
N LEU A 481 -50.08 -50.21 -24.20
CA LEU A 481 -50.85 -50.97 -25.19
C LEU A 481 -50.35 -50.73 -26.62
N VAL A 482 -49.93 -49.50 -26.94
CA VAL A 482 -49.32 -49.17 -28.24
C VAL A 482 -47.98 -49.90 -28.38
N GLU A 483 -47.12 -49.85 -27.36
CA GLU A 483 -45.84 -50.59 -27.35
C GLU A 483 -46.05 -52.11 -27.48
N MET A 484 -47.06 -52.67 -26.81
CA MET A 484 -47.40 -54.10 -26.92
C MET A 484 -47.92 -54.47 -28.32
N ASP A 485 -48.71 -53.62 -28.97
CA ASP A 485 -49.18 -53.85 -30.35
C ASP A 485 -48.03 -53.75 -31.37
N GLU A 486 -47.10 -52.82 -31.17
CA GLU A 486 -45.88 -52.74 -31.98
C GLU A 486 -45.02 -53.99 -31.82
N HIS A 487 -44.80 -54.46 -30.59
CA HIS A 487 -44.10 -55.73 -30.33
C HIS A 487 -44.80 -56.93 -30.96
N ARG A 488 -46.14 -56.98 -30.89
CA ARG A 488 -46.94 -58.03 -31.55
C ARG A 488 -46.73 -58.02 -33.06
N LYS A 489 -46.79 -56.84 -33.70
CA LYS A 489 -46.56 -56.67 -35.14
C LYS A 489 -45.15 -57.09 -35.56
N GLU A 490 -44.13 -56.76 -34.76
CA GLU A 490 -42.76 -57.22 -35.02
C GLU A 490 -42.62 -58.73 -34.90
N LEU A 491 -43.22 -59.33 -33.86
CA LEU A 491 -43.25 -60.77 -33.69
C LEU A 491 -43.92 -61.43 -34.90
N GLU A 492 -45.08 -60.93 -35.33
CA GLU A 492 -45.80 -61.44 -36.49
C GLU A 492 -44.97 -61.34 -37.79
N LYS A 493 -44.22 -60.25 -37.98
CA LYS A 493 -43.29 -60.09 -39.10
C LYS A 493 -42.19 -61.16 -39.10
N LYS A 494 -41.74 -61.60 -37.93
CA LYS A 494 -40.72 -62.65 -37.77
C LYS A 494 -41.31 -64.06 -37.88
N THR A 495 -42.50 -64.33 -37.36
CA THR A 495 -43.12 -65.67 -37.40
C THR A 495 -43.77 -66.00 -38.73
N LYS A 496 -44.29 -65.03 -39.49
CA LYS A 496 -44.89 -65.27 -40.82
C LYS A 496 -43.98 -66.06 -41.78
N PRO A 497 -42.73 -65.66 -42.05
CA PRO A 497 -41.85 -66.41 -42.95
C PRO A 497 -41.47 -67.79 -42.40
N ILE A 498 -41.39 -67.94 -41.08
CA ILE A 498 -41.11 -69.22 -40.43
C ILE A 498 -42.31 -70.17 -40.58
N LEU A 499 -43.53 -69.67 -40.45
CA LEU A 499 -44.75 -70.45 -40.69
C LEU A 499 -44.90 -70.82 -42.17
N GLU A 500 -44.57 -69.93 -43.09
CA GLU A 500 -44.60 -70.21 -44.53
C GLU A 500 -43.57 -71.28 -44.92
N THR A 501 -42.36 -71.22 -44.38
CA THR A 501 -41.36 -72.29 -44.57
C THR A 501 -41.79 -73.60 -43.92
N LEU A 502 -42.42 -73.59 -42.75
CA LEU A 502 -42.94 -74.81 -42.14
C LEU A 502 -44.10 -75.42 -42.93
N ARG A 503 -44.94 -74.59 -43.55
CA ARG A 503 -45.99 -75.03 -44.50
C ARG A 503 -45.39 -75.74 -45.71
N SER A 504 -44.34 -75.19 -46.31
CA SER A 504 -43.70 -75.82 -47.47
C SER A 504 -43.04 -77.17 -47.13
N TYR A 505 -42.58 -77.37 -45.89
CA TYR A 505 -42.11 -78.68 -45.42
C TYR A 505 -43.25 -79.67 -45.17
N GLN A 506 -44.46 -79.22 -44.82
CA GLN A 506 -45.62 -80.09 -44.63
C GLN A 506 -46.26 -80.58 -45.95
N ASP A 507 -45.97 -79.92 -47.07
CA ASP A 507 -46.45 -80.33 -48.40
C ASP A 507 -45.63 -81.50 -49.01
N LEU A 508 -44.56 -81.95 -48.35
CA LEU A 508 -43.72 -83.07 -48.80
C LEU A 508 -44.12 -84.40 -48.11
N PRO A 509 -44.28 -85.50 -48.86
CA PRO A 509 -44.60 -86.82 -48.28
C PRO A 509 -43.50 -87.30 -47.30
N PRO A 510 -43.86 -87.96 -46.18
CA PRO A 510 -42.94 -88.33 -45.11
C PRO A 510 -41.96 -89.48 -45.43
N ASP A 511 -42.03 -90.08 -46.63
CA ASP A 511 -41.13 -91.13 -47.09
C ASP A 511 -40.17 -90.60 -48.17
N LYS A 512 -38.86 -90.77 -47.96
CA LYS A 512 -37.78 -90.26 -48.83
C LYS A 512 -37.91 -90.74 -50.27
N ALA A 513 -38.38 -91.97 -50.48
CA ALA A 513 -38.59 -92.51 -51.83
C ALA A 513 -39.77 -91.84 -52.54
N LEU A 514 -40.87 -91.60 -51.81
CA LEU A 514 -42.08 -90.95 -52.34
C LEU A 514 -41.89 -89.43 -52.52
N ALA A 515 -41.12 -88.78 -51.66
CA ALA A 515 -40.74 -87.39 -51.82
C ALA A 515 -39.84 -87.18 -53.05
N ALA A 516 -38.89 -88.09 -53.32
CA ALA A 516 -38.08 -88.03 -54.53
C ALA A 516 -38.93 -88.19 -55.80
N LEU A 517 -39.93 -89.08 -55.78
CA LEU A 517 -40.85 -89.29 -56.89
C LEU A 517 -41.79 -88.10 -57.10
N ALA A 518 -42.29 -87.49 -56.01
CA ALA A 518 -43.09 -86.27 -56.06
C ALA A 518 -42.27 -85.06 -56.55
N ILE A 519 -41.00 -84.95 -56.17
CA ILE A 519 -40.07 -83.93 -56.70
C ILE A 519 -39.85 -84.16 -58.19
N GLU A 520 -39.67 -85.41 -58.63
CA GLU A 520 -39.46 -85.74 -60.04
C GLU A 520 -40.72 -85.49 -60.89
N ASP A 521 -41.91 -85.80 -60.37
CA ASP A 521 -43.19 -85.45 -61.00
C ASP A 521 -43.39 -83.93 -61.06
N LYS A 522 -43.03 -83.19 -60.00
CA LYS A 522 -43.07 -81.72 -60.03
C LYS A 522 -42.04 -81.13 -60.98
N LYS A 523 -40.84 -81.72 -61.10
CA LYS A 523 -39.86 -81.35 -62.13
C LYS A 523 -40.36 -81.64 -63.53
N ARG A 524 -41.06 -82.76 -63.76
CA ARG A 524 -41.72 -83.05 -65.04
C ARG A 524 -42.83 -82.05 -65.34
N GLN A 525 -43.65 -81.69 -64.36
CA GLN A 525 -44.67 -80.65 -64.51
C GLN A 525 -44.05 -79.28 -64.80
N TYR A 526 -42.92 -78.96 -64.16
CA TYR A 526 -42.17 -77.74 -64.40
C TYR A 526 -41.56 -77.72 -65.81
N ALA A 527 -40.88 -78.80 -66.22
CA ALA A 527 -40.33 -78.93 -67.57
C ALA A 527 -41.42 -78.92 -68.64
N ALA A 528 -42.60 -79.49 -68.36
CA ALA A 528 -43.75 -79.40 -69.26
C ALA A 528 -44.32 -77.98 -69.34
N ALA A 529 -44.37 -77.24 -68.22
CA ALA A 529 -44.78 -75.85 -68.21
C ALA A 529 -43.75 -74.92 -68.87
N GLU A 530 -42.45 -75.20 -68.71
CA GLU A 530 -41.34 -74.51 -69.37
C GLU A 530 -41.38 -74.76 -70.88
N LYS A 531 -41.55 -76.02 -71.30
CA LYS A 531 -41.76 -76.36 -72.71
C LYS A 531 -43.04 -75.74 -73.29
N TYR A 532 -44.12 -75.68 -72.52
CA TYR A 532 -45.33 -74.96 -72.92
C TYR A 532 -45.07 -73.45 -73.05
N LEU A 533 -44.27 -72.86 -72.17
CA LEU A 533 -43.87 -71.46 -72.26
C LEU A 533 -42.97 -71.22 -73.48
N GLU A 534 -42.05 -72.13 -73.79
CA GLU A 534 -41.21 -72.13 -74.98
C GLU A 534 -42.03 -72.29 -76.27
N ASP A 535 -43.01 -73.20 -76.29
CA ASP A 535 -43.94 -73.38 -77.42
C ASP A 535 -44.84 -72.15 -77.61
N VAL A 536 -45.30 -71.51 -76.52
CA VAL A 536 -46.03 -70.23 -76.58
C VAL A 536 -45.13 -69.11 -77.11
N LEU A 537 -43.87 -69.03 -76.67
CA LEU A 537 -42.88 -68.08 -77.19
C LEU A 537 -42.54 -68.33 -78.68
N HIS A 538 -42.38 -69.58 -79.10
CA HIS A 538 -42.13 -69.95 -80.49
C HIS A 538 -43.35 -69.68 -81.39
N SER A 539 -44.57 -69.94 -80.92
CA SER A 539 -45.80 -69.58 -81.64
C SER A 539 -45.93 -68.06 -81.83
N ALA A 540 -45.55 -67.27 -80.83
CA ALA A 540 -45.54 -65.80 -80.89
C ALA A 540 -44.45 -65.24 -81.84
N LEU A 541 -43.38 -65.99 -82.10
CA LEU A 541 -42.29 -65.62 -83.01
C LEU A 541 -42.55 -66.04 -84.47
N SER A 542 -43.36 -67.08 -84.73
CA SER A 542 -43.74 -67.53 -86.09
C SER A 542 -44.92 -66.78 -86.73
N THR A 543 -45.60 -65.90 -85.98
CA THR A 543 -46.73 -65.07 -86.46
C THR A 543 -46.32 -63.64 -86.83
N SER A 544 -45.05 -63.41 -87.16
CA SER A 544 -44.50 -62.11 -87.58
C SER A 544 -43.83 -62.20 -88.96
N GLU A 545 -44.62 -62.44 -90.02
CA GLU A 545 -44.35 -61.99 -91.40
C GLU A 545 -45.63 -61.40 -92.00
#